data_AF-A0A954Z1C0-F1
#
_entry.id   AF-A0A954Z1C0-F1
#
_cell.length_a   1.000
_cell.length_b   1.000
_cell.length_c   1.000
_cell.angle_alpha   90.00
_cell.angle_beta   90.00
_cell.angle_gamma   90.00
#
_symmetry.space_group_name_H-M   'P 1'
#
loop_
_entity.id
_entity.type
_entity.pdbx_description
1 polymer ?
#
loop_
_entity_poly.entity_id
_entity_poly.type
_entity_poly.pdbx_seq_one_letter_code
_entity_poly.pdbx_strand_id
1 'polypeptide(L)'
;MITARRLLTVAAICTWPISANAQSWVNVTPGPSQRTSHAMAFDSARGVTVLFGGYRGGYDSETWEWDGAVWTHRSSTGPSPRSSHTMAYDSARGVVVLFGGWDGTDRHGDTWEWDGNTWTLRATTGPEARSGHAMAYDSVRGVTVLYGGYGTARLGDTWEWDGATWTFVTNTGPGPLSSHAMTFDSNAGRTVLVGGYNGTTTVARTWEWDGVSWSQANLCCTRSSSALAYDSARGRVVLFGGQTSTTILDDTLEWSGSGWFGTTAVGPPKRTSHAMAYDSNRGVVVLFGGGDTTRYGDTWEWDGNTWEFRTTSGPGVRYGQGMAFDEMRNETVVFGGHYRLTERFRDTWRWDGTAWTLASAGSAAAGRLYTAMAFDGSSNEIIMHGGYGTGYYNTTFAWDGAAWRSVAPSPPGSRGYHSMVFDRARNVVVLFGGTTGSASL
;
A
#
# COMPACT_ATOMS: atom_id res chain seq x y z
N MET A 1 49.90 -29.57 21.63
CA MET A 1 48.75 -30.48 21.50
C MET A 1 48.14 -30.24 20.14
N ILE A 2 48.52 -31.09 19.19
CA ILE A 2 48.00 -31.16 17.83
C ILE A 2 46.82 -32.12 17.90
N THR A 3 45.66 -31.74 17.37
CA THR A 3 44.71 -32.73 16.88
C THR A 3 44.06 -32.21 15.62
N ALA A 4 44.45 -32.86 14.51
CA ALA A 4 43.96 -32.63 13.17
C ALA A 4 42.98 -33.75 12.78
N ARG A 5 41.98 -33.35 11.98
CA ARG A 5 41.30 -34.11 10.91
C ARG A 5 40.49 -35.37 11.29
N ARG A 6 39.23 -35.40 10.85
CA ARG A 6 38.84 -36.02 9.57
C ARG A 6 37.41 -35.65 9.17
N LEU A 7 37.24 -35.39 7.87
CA LEU A 7 35.97 -35.39 7.15
C LEU A 7 35.27 -36.74 7.31
N LEU A 8 33.95 -36.71 7.42
CA LEU A 8 33.10 -37.71 6.78
C LEU A 8 31.92 -37.02 6.11
N THR A 9 31.96 -37.04 4.79
CA THR A 9 30.85 -36.72 3.90
C THR A 9 29.80 -37.81 4.04
N VAL A 10 28.58 -37.46 4.44
CA VAL A 10 27.38 -38.21 4.08
C VAL A 10 26.43 -37.21 3.44
N ALA A 11 26.21 -37.42 2.14
CA ALA A 11 25.15 -36.76 1.39
C ALA A 11 23.80 -37.16 2.00
N ALA A 12 23.11 -36.19 2.58
CA ALA A 12 21.66 -36.22 2.66
C ALA A 12 21.16 -35.11 1.74
N ILE A 13 20.77 -35.51 0.53
CA ILE A 13 19.91 -34.71 -0.34
C ILE A 13 18.63 -34.51 0.46
N CYS A 14 18.47 -33.35 1.07
CA CYS A 14 17.17 -32.86 1.52
C CYS A 14 16.76 -31.77 0.54
N THR A 15 16.34 -32.20 -0.65
CA THR A 15 15.49 -31.38 -1.51
C THR A 15 14.17 -31.18 -0.76
N TRP A 16 14.04 -30.07 -0.05
CA TRP A 16 12.72 -29.49 0.13
C TRP A 16 12.45 -28.69 -1.13
N PRO A 17 11.56 -29.13 -2.04
CA PRO A 17 10.94 -28.17 -2.93
C PRO A 17 10.24 -27.17 -2.01
N ILE A 18 10.63 -25.89 -2.05
CA ILE A 18 9.64 -24.85 -1.79
C ILE A 18 8.72 -24.92 -3.00
N SER A 19 7.80 -25.88 -2.97
CA SER A 19 6.57 -25.76 -3.72
C SER A 19 5.95 -24.47 -3.19
N ALA A 20 5.88 -23.46 -4.05
CA ALA A 20 4.79 -22.52 -3.95
C ALA A 20 3.53 -23.39 -3.90
N ASN A 21 2.99 -23.61 -2.70
CA ASN A 21 1.71 -24.26 -2.56
C ASN A 21 0.77 -23.36 -3.34
N ALA A 22 0.35 -23.82 -4.51
CA ALA A 22 -0.82 -23.27 -5.16
C ALA A 22 -1.90 -23.29 -4.09
N GLN A 23 -2.28 -22.10 -3.60
CA GLN A 23 -3.40 -21.97 -2.68
C GLN A 23 -4.62 -22.49 -3.44
N SER A 24 -5.02 -23.72 -3.14
CA SER A 24 -6.24 -24.29 -3.67
C SER A 24 -7.38 -23.90 -2.75
N TRP A 25 -8.49 -23.45 -3.35
CA TRP A 25 -9.72 -23.25 -2.60
C TRP A 25 -10.25 -24.62 -2.17
N VAL A 26 -10.30 -24.86 -0.87
CA VAL A 26 -10.90 -26.06 -0.30
C VAL A 26 -12.29 -25.70 0.20
N ASN A 27 -13.31 -26.41 -0.27
CA ASN A 27 -14.66 -26.26 0.24
C ASN A 27 -14.77 -27.05 1.55
N VAL A 28 -15.15 -26.38 2.64
CA VAL A 28 -15.26 -27.00 3.95
C VAL A 28 -16.72 -27.26 4.28
N THR A 29 -17.07 -28.53 4.44
CA THR A 29 -18.41 -28.99 4.77
C THR A 29 -18.36 -29.89 6.02
N PRO A 30 -19.35 -29.79 6.93
CA PRO A 30 -20.49 -28.86 6.91
C PRO A 30 -20.06 -27.41 7.21
N GLY A 31 -20.87 -26.44 6.79
CA GLY A 31 -20.63 -25.01 7.02
C GLY A 31 -21.92 -24.20 6.84
N PRO A 32 -21.88 -22.89 7.11
CA PRO A 32 -23.04 -22.03 6.96
C PRO A 32 -23.58 -22.09 5.52
N SER A 33 -24.91 -22.17 5.39
CA SER A 33 -25.56 -22.16 4.08
C SER A 33 -25.27 -20.88 3.30
N GLN A 34 -25.42 -20.93 1.98
CA GLN A 34 -25.35 -19.74 1.11
C GLN A 34 -26.30 -18.65 1.61
N ARG A 35 -25.77 -17.43 1.79
CA ARG A 35 -26.49 -16.29 2.37
C ARG A 35 -25.84 -14.96 1.96
N THR A 36 -26.60 -13.88 1.95
CA THR A 36 -26.12 -12.52 1.70
C THR A 36 -26.33 -11.62 2.91
N SER A 37 -25.63 -10.49 2.97
CA SER A 37 -25.80 -9.46 4.00
C SER A 37 -25.72 -9.99 5.45
N HIS A 38 -24.94 -11.05 5.66
CA HIS A 38 -24.48 -11.50 6.97
C HIS A 38 -23.30 -10.63 7.41
N ALA A 39 -23.02 -10.60 8.72
CA ALA A 39 -21.81 -9.98 9.23
C ALA A 39 -20.84 -11.04 9.72
N MET A 40 -19.56 -10.70 9.75
CA MET A 40 -18.52 -11.50 10.39
C MET A 40 -17.58 -10.61 11.20
N ALA A 41 -17.06 -11.13 12.31
CA ALA A 41 -16.02 -10.50 13.10
C ALA A 41 -14.99 -11.55 13.53
N PHE A 42 -13.71 -11.19 13.51
CA PHE A 42 -12.64 -12.06 13.98
C PHE A 42 -12.38 -11.82 15.47
N ASP A 43 -12.69 -12.81 16.28
CA ASP A 43 -12.32 -12.87 17.68
C ASP A 43 -10.88 -13.35 17.79
N SER A 44 -9.97 -12.40 17.96
CA SER A 44 -8.54 -12.69 17.98
C SER A 44 -8.07 -13.34 19.28
N ALA A 45 -8.83 -13.27 20.38
CA ALA A 45 -8.46 -13.95 21.62
C ALA A 45 -8.69 -15.45 21.55
N ARG A 46 -9.75 -15.86 20.84
CA ARG A 46 -10.08 -17.28 20.62
C ARG A 46 -9.58 -17.82 19.28
N GLY A 47 -9.14 -16.94 18.38
CA GLY A 47 -8.66 -17.31 17.05
C GLY A 47 -9.78 -17.79 16.13
N VAL A 48 -11.00 -17.25 16.29
CA VAL A 48 -12.17 -17.69 15.53
C VAL A 48 -12.85 -16.55 14.77
N THR A 49 -13.38 -16.82 13.58
CA THR A 49 -14.29 -15.90 12.88
C THR A 49 -15.72 -16.24 13.27
N VAL A 50 -16.42 -15.28 13.88
CA VAL A 50 -17.84 -15.39 14.22
C VAL A 50 -18.66 -14.84 13.06
N LEU A 51 -19.64 -15.61 12.59
CA LEU A 51 -20.65 -15.21 11.59
C LEU A 51 -22.03 -15.20 12.25
N PHE A 52 -22.84 -14.18 11.94
CA PHE A 52 -24.23 -14.12 12.37
C PHE A 52 -25.18 -13.73 11.23
N GLY A 53 -26.35 -14.38 11.21
CA GLY A 53 -27.52 -13.99 10.43
C GLY A 53 -27.32 -13.95 8.92
N GLY A 54 -27.98 -13.00 8.25
CA GLY A 54 -28.01 -12.84 6.80
C GLY A 54 -29.35 -13.27 6.16
N TYR A 55 -29.40 -13.27 4.83
CA TYR A 55 -30.58 -13.62 4.04
C TYR A 55 -30.31 -14.80 3.11
N ARG A 56 -31.20 -15.80 3.14
CA ARG A 56 -31.13 -17.03 2.32
C ARG A 56 -32.48 -17.46 1.73
N GLY A 57 -33.29 -16.50 1.32
CA GLY A 57 -34.73 -16.70 1.01
C GLY A 57 -35.65 -16.46 2.23
N GLY A 58 -35.03 -16.25 3.39
CA GLY A 58 -35.59 -15.74 4.64
C GLY A 58 -34.44 -15.19 5.48
N TYR A 59 -34.77 -14.37 6.50
CA TYR A 59 -33.78 -13.85 7.44
C TYR A 59 -33.37 -14.95 8.41
N ASP A 60 -32.09 -14.95 8.78
CA ASP A 60 -31.48 -16.00 9.58
C ASP A 60 -30.89 -15.43 10.89
N SER A 61 -30.77 -16.27 11.92
CA SER A 61 -30.24 -15.93 13.26
C SER A 61 -29.19 -16.94 13.73
N GLU A 62 -28.69 -17.80 12.84
CA GLU A 62 -27.65 -18.75 13.18
C GLU A 62 -26.35 -18.02 13.52
N THR A 63 -25.64 -18.55 14.51
CA THR A 63 -24.28 -18.17 14.86
C THR A 63 -23.35 -19.30 14.45
N TRP A 64 -22.31 -18.98 13.69
CA TRP A 64 -21.29 -19.92 13.26
C TRP A 64 -19.91 -19.42 13.67
N GLU A 65 -19.02 -20.31 14.08
CA GLU A 65 -17.63 -20.00 14.38
C GLU A 65 -16.70 -20.82 13.49
N TRP A 66 -15.70 -20.16 12.92
CA TRP A 66 -14.64 -20.76 12.11
C TRP A 66 -13.30 -20.68 12.82
N ASP A 67 -12.66 -21.82 13.09
CA ASP A 67 -11.38 -21.90 13.82
C ASP A 67 -10.13 -21.92 12.94
N GLY A 68 -10.29 -21.69 11.63
CA GLY A 68 -9.23 -21.85 10.64
C GLY A 68 -9.26 -23.20 9.90
N ALA A 69 -10.04 -24.17 10.37
CA ALA A 69 -10.13 -25.51 9.78
C ALA A 69 -11.57 -26.04 9.64
N VAL A 70 -12.45 -25.78 10.61
CA VAL A 70 -13.84 -26.27 10.61
C VAL A 70 -14.85 -25.19 11.03
N TRP A 71 -16.05 -25.27 10.44
CA TRP A 71 -17.19 -24.46 10.86
C TRP A 71 -17.97 -25.18 11.95
N THR A 72 -18.23 -24.48 13.06
CA THR A 72 -19.03 -24.99 14.17
C THR A 72 -20.28 -24.14 14.35
N HIS A 73 -21.45 -24.76 14.26
CA HIS A 73 -22.71 -24.09 14.56
C HIS A 73 -22.85 -23.92 16.08
N ARG A 74 -23.11 -22.69 16.53
CA ARG A 74 -23.31 -22.37 17.94
C ARG A 74 -24.80 -22.20 18.22
N SER A 75 -25.39 -23.17 18.92
CA SER A 75 -26.76 -23.07 19.42
C SER A 75 -26.82 -22.09 20.58
N SER A 76 -27.29 -20.87 20.32
CA SER A 76 -27.53 -19.84 21.35
C SER A 76 -28.90 -19.20 21.14
N THR A 77 -29.54 -18.79 22.23
CA THR A 77 -30.57 -17.76 22.16
C THR A 77 -29.87 -16.42 21.96
N GLY A 78 -30.40 -15.53 21.13
CA GLY A 78 -29.69 -14.33 20.72
C GLY A 78 -30.57 -13.39 19.90
N PRO A 79 -29.96 -12.51 19.08
CA PRO A 79 -30.71 -11.56 18.27
C PRO A 79 -31.71 -12.29 17.34
N SER A 80 -32.83 -11.62 17.06
CA SER A 80 -33.81 -12.11 16.09
C SER A 80 -33.20 -12.21 14.67
N PRO A 81 -33.78 -13.03 13.78
CA PRO A 81 -33.28 -13.18 12.41
C PRO A 81 -33.22 -11.84 11.66
N ARG A 82 -32.06 -11.52 11.08
CA ARG A 82 -31.82 -10.20 10.47
C ARG A 82 -30.65 -10.21 9.48
N SER A 83 -30.60 -9.19 8.61
CA SER A 83 -29.50 -8.94 7.68
C SER A 83 -29.05 -7.48 7.71
N SER A 84 -27.92 -7.17 7.08
CA SER A 84 -27.35 -5.80 6.99
C SER A 84 -27.13 -5.11 8.35
N HIS A 85 -26.95 -5.92 9.40
CA HIS A 85 -26.38 -5.53 10.68
C HIS A 85 -24.85 -5.52 10.57
N THR A 86 -24.16 -5.00 11.59
CA THR A 86 -22.69 -4.98 11.61
C THR A 86 -22.17 -5.62 12.90
N MET A 87 -20.99 -6.25 12.81
CA MET A 87 -20.29 -6.79 13.97
C MET A 87 -18.86 -6.24 14.04
N ALA A 88 -18.38 -5.99 15.26
CA ALA A 88 -17.00 -5.62 15.54
C ALA A 88 -16.50 -6.35 16.79
N TYR A 89 -15.25 -6.80 16.79
CA TYR A 89 -14.64 -7.46 17.95
C TYR A 89 -13.99 -6.41 18.87
N ASP A 90 -14.50 -6.30 20.09
CA ASP A 90 -13.92 -5.51 21.16
C ASP A 90 -12.85 -6.34 21.85
N SER A 91 -11.59 -6.10 21.48
CA SER A 91 -10.47 -6.91 21.96
C SER A 91 -10.09 -6.64 23.41
N ALA A 92 -10.46 -5.49 23.99
CA ALA A 92 -10.20 -5.22 25.40
C ALA A 92 -11.16 -5.99 26.31
N ARG A 93 -12.40 -6.22 25.86
CA ARG A 93 -13.44 -6.93 26.63
C ARG A 93 -13.63 -8.38 26.21
N GLY A 94 -13.06 -8.80 25.08
CA GLY A 94 -13.14 -10.16 24.58
C GLY A 94 -14.52 -10.53 24.07
N VAL A 95 -15.24 -9.60 23.45
CA VAL A 95 -16.62 -9.80 22.97
C VAL A 95 -16.81 -9.31 21.54
N VAL A 96 -17.68 -9.99 20.78
CA VAL A 96 -18.16 -9.47 19.49
C VAL A 96 -19.42 -8.65 19.75
N VAL A 97 -19.39 -7.38 19.37
CA VAL A 97 -20.52 -6.45 19.47
C VAL A 97 -21.29 -6.47 18.14
N LEU A 98 -22.61 -6.68 18.21
CA LEU A 98 -23.55 -6.59 17.08
C LEU A 98 -24.49 -5.40 17.29
N PHE A 99 -24.74 -4.64 16.22
CA PHE A 99 -25.78 -3.60 16.22
C PHE A 99 -26.69 -3.64 14.99
N GLY A 100 -27.96 -3.41 15.24
CA GLY A 100 -28.98 -3.10 14.25
C GLY A 100 -29.31 -4.23 13.27
N GLY A 101 -29.64 -3.85 12.03
CA GLY A 101 -30.06 -4.76 10.96
C GLY A 101 -31.52 -4.61 10.55
N TRP A 102 -31.95 -5.46 9.61
CA TRP A 102 -33.29 -5.48 9.04
C TRP A 102 -33.84 -6.91 8.96
N ASP A 103 -35.09 -7.12 9.35
CA ASP A 103 -35.76 -8.43 9.38
C ASP A 103 -36.84 -8.60 8.31
N GLY A 104 -36.98 -7.63 7.40
CA GLY A 104 -38.03 -7.61 6.38
C GLY A 104 -39.18 -6.68 6.70
N THR A 105 -39.36 -6.31 7.96
CA THR A 105 -40.46 -5.44 8.42
C THR A 105 -39.94 -4.24 9.20
N ASP A 106 -39.03 -4.47 10.14
CA ASP A 106 -38.49 -3.45 11.04
C ASP A 106 -36.96 -3.39 11.01
N ARG A 107 -36.43 -2.17 11.18
CA ARG A 107 -35.01 -1.99 11.49
C ARG A 107 -34.85 -2.22 12.99
N HIS A 108 -33.72 -2.81 13.35
CA HIS A 108 -33.35 -3.00 14.74
C HIS A 108 -32.36 -1.92 15.20
N GLY A 109 -32.44 -1.55 16.48
CA GLY A 109 -31.56 -0.59 17.16
C GLY A 109 -31.04 -1.13 18.49
N ASP A 110 -31.06 -2.46 18.63
CA ASP A 110 -30.53 -3.19 19.77
C ASP A 110 -29.03 -3.49 19.60
N THR A 111 -28.34 -3.58 20.74
CA THR A 111 -26.91 -3.93 20.83
C THR A 111 -26.78 -5.26 21.56
N TRP A 112 -26.12 -6.21 20.93
CA TRP A 112 -25.86 -7.54 21.49
C TRP A 112 -24.37 -7.79 21.60
N GLU A 113 -23.96 -8.56 22.60
CA GLU A 113 -22.56 -9.00 22.76
C GLU A 113 -22.47 -10.51 22.82
N TRP A 114 -21.53 -11.07 22.06
CA TRP A 114 -21.18 -12.49 22.08
C TRP A 114 -19.85 -12.68 22.80
N ASP A 115 -19.86 -13.48 23.87
CA ASP A 115 -18.67 -13.80 24.69
C ASP A 115 -17.96 -15.11 24.27
N GLY A 116 -18.39 -15.71 23.16
CA GLY A 116 -17.92 -17.02 22.72
C GLY A 116 -18.81 -18.19 23.11
N ASN A 117 -19.82 -17.96 23.94
CA ASN A 117 -20.78 -18.98 24.39
C ASN A 117 -22.23 -18.51 24.31
N THR A 118 -22.51 -17.26 24.68
CA THR A 118 -23.87 -16.72 24.80
C THR A 118 -23.97 -15.32 24.23
N TRP A 119 -25.11 -15.02 23.60
CA TRP A 119 -25.48 -13.66 23.23
C TRP A 119 -26.19 -12.98 24.40
N THR A 120 -25.72 -11.79 24.77
CA THR A 120 -26.33 -10.96 25.80
C THR A 120 -26.84 -9.64 25.20
N LEU A 121 -28.12 -9.32 25.42
CA LEU A 121 -28.67 -8.01 25.04
C LEU A 121 -28.11 -6.95 25.99
N ARG A 122 -27.40 -5.97 25.45
CA ARG A 122 -26.72 -4.93 26.24
C ARG A 122 -27.46 -3.60 26.29
N ALA A 123 -28.08 -3.22 25.17
CA ALA A 123 -28.80 -1.95 25.07
C ALA A 123 -29.90 -2.01 24.02
N THR A 124 -30.99 -1.29 24.26
CA THR A 124 -32.09 -1.03 23.30
C THR A 124 -32.28 0.47 23.05
N THR A 125 -31.42 1.30 23.63
CA THR A 125 -31.39 2.76 23.51
C THR A 125 -30.03 3.20 22.98
N GLY A 126 -30.00 4.30 22.24
CA GLY A 126 -28.78 4.82 21.62
C GLY A 126 -29.05 5.27 20.19
N PRO A 127 -28.22 4.85 19.21
CA PRO A 127 -28.44 5.20 17.81
C PRO A 127 -29.82 4.72 17.33
N GLU A 128 -30.45 5.50 16.45
CA GLU A 128 -31.67 5.08 15.74
C GLU A 128 -31.51 3.68 15.12
N ALA A 129 -32.58 2.89 15.13
CA ALA A 129 -32.64 1.61 14.45
C ALA A 129 -32.32 1.74 12.95
N ARG A 130 -31.34 0.96 12.48
CA ARG A 130 -30.74 1.16 11.14
C ARG A 130 -30.13 -0.11 10.56
N SER A 131 -29.94 -0.11 9.25
CA SER A 131 -29.19 -1.15 8.51
C SER A 131 -28.19 -0.54 7.54
N GLY A 132 -27.22 -1.34 7.06
CA GLY A 132 -26.21 -0.89 6.09
C GLY A 132 -25.27 0.21 6.60
N HIS A 133 -25.14 0.32 7.92
CA HIS A 133 -24.11 1.13 8.59
C HIS A 133 -22.80 0.33 8.64
N ALA A 134 -21.74 0.94 9.18
CA ALA A 134 -20.48 0.26 9.43
C ALA A 134 -20.02 0.48 10.88
N MET A 135 -19.28 -0.49 11.42
CA MET A 135 -18.70 -0.45 12.76
C MET A 135 -17.23 -0.89 12.75
N ALA A 136 -16.41 -0.28 13.60
CA ALA A 136 -15.02 -0.67 13.80
C ALA A 136 -14.63 -0.46 15.27
N TYR A 137 -13.84 -1.36 15.82
CA TYR A 137 -13.31 -1.23 17.19
C TYR A 137 -12.01 -0.43 17.19
N ASP A 138 -12.04 0.73 17.83
CA ASP A 138 -10.88 1.57 18.08
C ASP A 138 -10.16 1.06 19.33
N SER A 139 -9.12 0.24 19.13
CA SER A 139 -8.39 -0.38 20.24
C SER A 139 -7.47 0.59 21.00
N VAL A 140 -7.22 1.79 20.47
CA VAL A 140 -6.44 2.81 21.15
C VAL A 140 -7.31 3.54 22.19
N ARG A 141 -8.58 3.77 21.85
CA ARG A 141 -9.55 4.47 22.73
C ARG A 141 -10.47 3.52 23.49
N GLY A 142 -10.50 2.24 23.14
CA GLY A 142 -11.31 1.23 23.79
C GLY A 142 -12.80 1.35 23.50
N VAL A 143 -13.18 1.82 22.31
CA VAL A 143 -14.57 2.06 21.92
C VAL A 143 -14.91 1.46 20.57
N THR A 144 -16.15 1.00 20.38
CA THR A 144 -16.66 0.65 19.05
C THR A 144 -17.30 1.86 18.40
N VAL A 145 -16.76 2.30 17.26
CA VAL A 145 -17.26 3.42 16.47
C VAL A 145 -18.30 2.90 15.47
N LEU A 146 -19.45 3.58 15.39
CA LEU A 146 -20.49 3.35 14.38
C LEU A 146 -20.63 4.60 13.50
N TYR A 147 -20.76 4.40 12.18
CA TYR A 147 -21.05 5.50 11.25
C TYR A 147 -22.18 5.18 10.27
N GLY A 148 -23.10 6.13 10.14
CA GLY A 148 -24.09 6.20 9.07
C GLY A 148 -25.13 5.07 9.07
N GLY A 149 -25.54 4.65 7.87
CA GLY A 149 -26.57 3.64 7.61
C GLY A 149 -27.90 4.23 7.15
N TYR A 150 -28.92 3.38 7.14
CA TYR A 150 -30.28 3.73 6.72
C TYR A 150 -31.29 3.36 7.82
N GLY A 151 -31.90 4.38 8.42
CA GLY A 151 -33.04 4.29 9.33
C GLY A 151 -34.32 4.75 8.63
N THR A 152 -34.98 5.77 9.18
CA THR A 152 -36.03 6.54 8.51
C THR A 152 -35.52 7.28 7.27
N ALA A 153 -34.27 7.74 7.32
CA ALA A 153 -33.51 8.30 6.22
C ALA A 153 -32.07 7.76 6.23
N ARG A 154 -31.24 8.17 5.26
CA ARG A 154 -29.80 7.93 5.34
C ARG A 154 -29.24 8.77 6.48
N LEU A 155 -28.31 8.20 7.23
CA LEU A 155 -27.73 8.79 8.43
C LEU A 155 -26.25 9.08 8.17
N GLY A 156 -25.74 10.16 8.77
CA GLY A 156 -24.34 10.61 8.69
C GLY A 156 -23.77 10.93 10.07
N ASP A 157 -24.35 10.32 11.10
CA ASP A 157 -23.97 10.44 12.51
C ASP A 157 -22.89 9.42 12.89
N THR A 158 -22.12 9.80 13.89
CA THR A 158 -21.05 9.01 14.53
C THR A 158 -21.44 8.76 15.97
N TRP A 159 -21.41 7.49 16.37
CA TRP A 159 -21.68 7.04 17.73
C TRP A 159 -20.54 6.18 18.23
N GLU A 160 -20.29 6.20 19.54
CA GLU A 160 -19.27 5.39 20.18
C GLU A 160 -19.86 4.57 21.32
N TRP A 161 -19.52 3.28 21.35
CA TRP A 161 -19.90 2.33 22.39
C TRP A 161 -18.70 2.03 23.27
N ASP A 162 -18.82 2.30 24.58
CA ASP A 162 -17.77 2.09 25.58
C ASP A 162 -17.87 0.72 26.30
N GLY A 163 -18.80 -0.14 25.87
CA GLY A 163 -19.12 -1.41 26.54
C GLY A 163 -20.32 -1.37 27.48
N ALA A 164 -20.89 -0.19 27.74
CA ALA A 164 -22.07 -0.02 28.57
C ALA A 164 -23.11 0.91 27.94
N THR A 165 -22.68 2.02 27.32
CA THR A 165 -23.57 3.04 26.77
C THR A 165 -23.10 3.54 25.41
N TRP A 166 -24.07 3.92 24.57
CA TRP A 166 -23.81 4.62 23.33
C TRP A 166 -23.77 6.13 23.58
N THR A 167 -22.70 6.79 23.11
CA THR A 167 -22.56 8.24 23.12
C THR A 167 -22.64 8.77 21.70
N PHE A 168 -23.53 9.75 21.46
CA PHE A 168 -23.54 10.51 20.21
C PHE A 168 -22.32 11.43 20.20
N VAL A 169 -21.49 11.34 19.15
CA VAL A 169 -20.28 12.17 19.07
C VAL A 169 -20.50 13.35 18.12
N THR A 170 -20.90 13.08 16.87
CA THR A 170 -21.10 14.14 15.86
C THR A 170 -21.93 13.68 14.68
N ASN A 171 -22.51 14.62 13.93
CA ASN A 171 -23.12 14.42 12.61
C ASN A 171 -22.38 15.18 11.49
N THR A 172 -21.20 15.72 11.77
CA THR A 172 -20.33 16.37 10.79
C THR A 172 -19.32 15.38 10.23
N GLY A 173 -19.09 15.39 8.92
CA GLY A 173 -18.11 14.52 8.28
C GLY A 173 -18.50 14.11 6.85
N PRO A 174 -18.37 12.82 6.48
CA PRO A 174 -18.67 12.30 5.13
C PRO A 174 -20.08 12.60 4.58
N GLY A 175 -21.01 12.99 5.46
CA GLY A 175 -22.42 13.17 5.18
C GLY A 175 -23.20 11.84 5.23
N PRO A 176 -24.51 11.86 4.96
CA PRO A 176 -25.32 10.65 5.03
C PRO A 176 -24.87 9.56 4.05
N LEU A 177 -24.47 8.39 4.57
CA LEU A 177 -23.92 7.29 3.80
C LEU A 177 -24.44 5.94 4.30
N SER A 178 -24.58 5.00 3.37
CA SER A 178 -24.89 3.59 3.65
C SER A 178 -24.07 2.68 2.75
N SER A 179 -23.95 1.40 3.10
CA SER A 179 -23.23 0.40 2.30
C SER A 179 -21.76 0.76 2.07
N HIS A 180 -21.13 1.41 3.04
CA HIS A 180 -19.70 1.71 3.10
C HIS A 180 -18.94 0.65 3.90
N ALA A 181 -17.62 0.59 3.70
CA ALA A 181 -16.73 -0.22 4.53
C ALA A 181 -16.06 0.67 5.58
N MET A 182 -15.83 0.13 6.78
CA MET A 182 -15.10 0.81 7.83
C MET A 182 -14.20 -0.17 8.58
N THR A 183 -12.98 0.23 8.88
CA THR A 183 -12.01 -0.55 9.66
C THR A 183 -11.22 0.36 10.59
N PHE A 184 -10.57 -0.21 11.60
CA PHE A 184 -9.60 0.52 12.42
C PHE A 184 -8.18 0.21 11.96
N ASP A 185 -7.39 1.25 11.71
CA ASP A 185 -5.96 1.17 11.50
C ASP A 185 -5.26 1.45 12.84
N SER A 186 -4.77 0.39 13.47
CA SER A 186 -4.09 0.48 14.77
C SER A 186 -2.70 1.13 14.69
N ASN A 187 -2.06 1.14 13.51
CA ASN A 187 -0.77 1.80 13.34
C ASN A 187 -0.95 3.32 13.23
N ALA A 188 -2.00 3.76 12.52
CA ALA A 188 -2.34 5.16 12.40
C ALA A 188 -3.14 5.69 13.61
N GLY A 189 -3.77 4.79 14.38
CA GLY A 189 -4.73 5.17 15.43
C GLY A 189 -5.94 5.89 14.85
N ARG A 190 -6.48 5.36 13.74
CA ARG A 190 -7.57 5.98 12.96
C ARG A 190 -8.62 4.97 12.55
N THR A 191 -9.90 5.35 12.64
CA THR A 191 -10.97 4.60 11.97
C THR A 191 -11.08 5.09 10.52
N VAL A 192 -10.92 4.18 9.56
CA VAL A 192 -10.92 4.46 8.13
C VAL A 192 -12.25 4.03 7.53
N LEU A 193 -12.94 4.95 6.87
CA LEU A 193 -14.17 4.71 6.11
C LEU A 193 -13.88 4.85 4.62
N VAL A 194 -14.35 3.89 3.82
CA VAL A 194 -14.20 3.92 2.36
C VAL A 194 -15.54 3.70 1.68
N GLY A 195 -15.81 4.59 0.74
CA GLY A 195 -16.90 4.46 -0.21
C GLY A 195 -18.29 4.69 0.37
N GLY A 196 -19.28 4.00 -0.17
CA GLY A 196 -20.69 4.08 0.25
C GLY A 196 -21.61 4.73 -0.78
N TYR A 197 -22.91 4.70 -0.49
CA TYR A 197 -23.98 5.26 -1.30
C TYR A 197 -24.70 6.37 -0.54
N ASN A 198 -24.75 7.56 -1.14
CA ASN A 198 -25.35 8.76 -0.52
C ASN A 198 -26.83 8.98 -0.88
N GLY A 199 -27.43 8.04 -1.62
CA GLY A 199 -28.81 8.14 -2.10
C GLY A 199 -28.98 8.59 -3.54
N THR A 200 -27.91 9.06 -4.20
CA THR A 200 -27.89 9.38 -5.64
C THR A 200 -26.75 8.68 -6.37
N THR A 201 -25.56 8.63 -5.76
CA THR A 201 -24.37 8.03 -6.36
C THR A 201 -23.55 7.23 -5.35
N THR A 202 -22.74 6.31 -5.86
CA THR A 202 -21.68 5.68 -5.09
C THR A 202 -20.52 6.66 -4.99
N VAL A 203 -20.09 6.98 -3.77
CA VAL A 203 -18.88 7.76 -3.51
C VAL A 203 -17.71 6.82 -3.34
N ALA A 204 -16.52 7.24 -3.79
CA ALA A 204 -15.26 6.47 -3.70
C ALA A 204 -14.20 7.19 -2.85
N ARG A 205 -14.64 8.03 -1.91
CA ARG A 205 -13.74 8.79 -1.02
C ARG A 205 -13.33 7.95 0.18
N THR A 206 -12.13 8.22 0.67
CA THR A 206 -11.63 7.70 1.95
C THR A 206 -11.72 8.81 3.00
N TRP A 207 -12.18 8.47 4.19
CA TRP A 207 -12.27 9.34 5.34
C TRP A 207 -11.62 8.69 6.55
N GLU A 208 -10.98 9.50 7.39
CA GLU A 208 -10.33 9.08 8.62
C GLU A 208 -10.96 9.80 9.81
N TRP A 209 -11.24 9.03 10.86
CA TRP A 209 -11.72 9.50 12.15
C TRP A 209 -10.60 9.39 13.18
N ASP A 210 -10.31 10.49 13.86
CA ASP A 210 -9.24 10.60 14.87
C ASP A 210 -9.74 10.48 16.32
N GLY A 211 -11.03 10.22 16.51
CA GLY A 211 -11.70 10.21 17.81
C GLY A 211 -12.42 11.50 18.17
N VAL A 212 -12.27 12.56 17.36
CA VAL A 212 -12.89 13.87 17.58
C VAL A 212 -13.60 14.35 16.32
N SER A 213 -12.99 14.18 15.14
CA SER A 213 -13.50 14.69 13.88
C SER A 213 -13.18 13.78 12.68
N TRP A 214 -14.04 13.83 11.67
CA TRP A 214 -13.78 13.19 10.38
C TRP A 214 -12.98 14.13 9.49
N SER A 215 -11.94 13.60 8.85
CA SER A 215 -11.17 14.28 7.81
C SER A 215 -11.15 13.43 6.55
N GLN A 216 -11.27 14.05 5.38
CA GLN A 216 -11.18 13.29 4.13
C GLN A 216 -9.69 12.97 3.92
N ALA A 217 -9.36 11.68 3.81
CA ALA A 217 -8.01 11.25 3.50
C ALA A 217 -7.67 11.70 2.08
N ASN A 218 -6.84 12.74 1.99
CA ASN A 218 -6.33 13.21 0.72
C ASN A 218 -5.22 12.24 0.29
N LEU A 219 -5.59 11.22 -0.49
CA LEU A 219 -4.62 10.55 -1.36
C LEU A 219 -3.99 11.65 -2.20
N CYS A 220 -2.73 11.98 -1.94
CA CYS A 220 -2.08 13.02 -2.71
C CYS A 220 -2.06 12.65 -4.19
N CYS A 221 -2.63 13.60 -4.93
CA CYS A 221 -2.18 14.13 -6.19
C CYS A 221 -2.14 13.13 -7.35
N THR A 222 -3.25 13.03 -8.07
CA THR A 222 -3.31 12.44 -9.40
C THR A 222 -2.25 13.06 -10.30
N ARG A 223 -1.14 12.35 -10.51
CA ARG A 223 -0.03 12.76 -11.36
C ARG A 223 0.58 11.56 -12.07
N SER A 224 1.28 11.83 -13.16
CA SER A 224 2.13 10.86 -13.86
C SER A 224 3.54 11.41 -14.03
N SER A 225 4.50 10.55 -14.35
CA SER A 225 5.88 10.93 -14.67
C SER A 225 6.63 11.70 -13.56
N SER A 226 6.19 11.57 -12.30
CA SER A 226 6.91 11.99 -11.10
C SER A 226 7.93 10.93 -10.68
N ALA A 227 8.86 11.30 -9.80
CA ALA A 227 9.76 10.35 -9.15
C ALA A 227 9.54 10.32 -7.64
N LEU A 228 9.85 9.17 -7.03
CA LEU A 228 9.79 8.93 -5.60
C LEU A 228 11.15 8.42 -5.12
N ALA A 229 11.56 8.84 -3.94
CA ALA A 229 12.65 8.23 -3.19
C ALA A 229 12.21 8.00 -1.74
N TYR A 230 12.64 6.90 -1.14
CA TYR A 230 12.42 6.65 0.27
C TYR A 230 13.64 7.13 1.07
N ASP A 231 13.44 8.20 1.83
CA ASP A 231 14.40 8.69 2.81
C ASP A 231 14.29 7.82 4.05
N SER A 232 15.19 6.83 4.14
CA SER A 232 15.16 5.85 5.22
C SER A 232 15.64 6.42 6.56
N ALA A 233 16.44 7.49 6.58
CA ALA A 233 16.86 8.13 7.82
C ALA A 233 15.70 8.87 8.51
N ARG A 234 14.79 9.47 7.72
CA ARG A 234 13.62 10.20 8.26
C ARG A 234 12.33 9.37 8.23
N GLY A 235 12.33 8.21 7.58
CA GLY A 235 11.12 7.41 7.38
C GLY A 235 10.09 8.16 6.54
N ARG A 236 10.52 8.79 5.45
CA ARG A 236 9.68 9.62 4.56
C ARG A 236 9.75 9.14 3.13
N VAL A 237 8.61 9.09 2.45
CA VAL A 237 8.61 9.00 0.97
C VAL A 237 8.62 10.42 0.43
N VAL A 238 9.65 10.78 -0.34
CA VAL A 238 9.78 12.09 -0.97
C VAL A 238 9.33 11.96 -2.43
N LEU A 239 8.35 12.79 -2.81
CA LEU A 239 7.82 12.92 -4.15
C LEU A 239 8.25 14.27 -4.72
N PHE A 240 8.72 14.28 -5.98
CA PHE A 240 8.94 15.51 -6.71
C PHE A 240 8.30 15.51 -8.11
N GLY A 241 7.75 16.67 -8.49
CA GLY A 241 7.34 16.99 -9.85
C GLY A 241 6.31 16.04 -10.47
N GLY A 242 6.46 15.74 -11.75
CA GLY A 242 5.46 15.04 -12.56
C GLY A 242 4.46 15.98 -13.20
N GLN A 243 3.35 15.44 -13.69
CA GLN A 243 2.33 16.22 -14.39
C GLN A 243 0.92 15.76 -14.08
N THR A 244 0.00 16.72 -14.04
CA THR A 244 -1.44 16.51 -14.13
C THR A 244 -1.88 16.54 -15.60
N SER A 245 -3.18 16.48 -15.88
CA SER A 245 -3.70 16.68 -17.24
C SER A 245 -3.47 18.08 -17.78
N THR A 246 -3.13 19.07 -16.94
CA THR A 246 -3.03 20.49 -17.35
C THR A 246 -1.69 21.15 -17.01
N THR A 247 -0.91 20.59 -16.08
CA THR A 247 0.24 21.30 -15.49
C THR A 247 1.39 20.34 -15.19
N ILE A 248 2.62 20.77 -15.50
CA ILE A 248 3.86 20.14 -15.01
C ILE A 248 4.23 20.78 -13.68
N LEU A 249 4.56 19.95 -12.71
CA LEU A 249 4.73 20.33 -11.32
C LEU A 249 6.20 20.43 -10.92
N ASP A 250 6.48 21.28 -9.94
CA ASP A 250 7.75 21.48 -9.21
C ASP A 250 7.56 21.35 -7.69
N ASP A 251 6.41 20.82 -7.25
CA ASP A 251 6.13 20.62 -5.83
C ASP A 251 6.97 19.47 -5.25
N THR A 252 7.38 19.65 -4.00
CA THR A 252 8.00 18.60 -3.19
C THR A 252 7.03 18.21 -2.10
N LEU A 253 6.62 16.95 -2.10
CA LEU A 253 5.68 16.40 -1.13
C LEU A 253 6.33 15.24 -0.38
N GLU A 254 6.01 15.10 0.90
CA GLU A 254 6.49 14.02 1.73
C GLU A 254 5.34 13.22 2.33
N TRP A 255 5.46 11.89 2.34
CA TRP A 255 4.57 10.99 3.06
C TRP A 255 5.17 10.64 4.42
N SER A 256 4.41 10.88 5.50
CA SER A 256 4.83 10.61 6.88
C SER A 256 4.62 9.18 7.36
N GLY A 257 3.89 8.36 6.60
CA GLY A 257 3.28 7.12 7.09
C GLY A 257 1.78 7.25 7.32
N SER A 258 1.28 8.47 7.53
CA SER A 258 -0.13 8.76 7.85
C SER A 258 -0.75 9.84 6.96
N GLY A 259 0.04 10.50 6.10
CA GLY A 259 -0.45 11.61 5.29
C GLY A 259 0.63 12.19 4.40
N TRP A 260 0.21 12.79 3.28
CA TRP A 260 1.07 13.60 2.43
C TRP A 260 1.02 15.06 2.89
N PHE A 261 2.18 15.70 2.96
CA PHE A 261 2.29 17.14 3.21
C PHE A 261 3.28 17.78 2.25
N GLY A 262 3.02 19.03 1.86
CA GLY A 262 3.90 19.79 0.97
C GLY A 262 4.94 20.59 1.73
N THR A 263 6.07 20.85 1.08
CA THR A 263 7.11 21.78 1.56
C THR A 263 7.04 23.09 0.78
N THR A 264 7.51 24.18 1.37
CA THR A 264 7.65 25.48 0.70
C THR A 264 9.07 25.75 0.21
N ALA A 265 9.93 24.73 0.21
CA ALA A 265 11.31 24.88 -0.20
C ALA A 265 11.38 25.23 -1.69
N VAL A 266 12.06 26.33 -2.00
CA VAL A 266 12.38 26.65 -3.40
C VAL A 266 13.36 25.59 -3.90
N GLY A 267 13.03 24.95 -5.01
CA GLY A 267 13.76 23.80 -5.49
C GLY A 267 13.95 23.77 -6.99
N PRO A 268 14.20 22.58 -7.56
CA PRO A 268 14.41 22.40 -8.98
C PRO A 268 13.23 22.95 -9.81
N PRO A 269 13.46 23.40 -11.06
CA PRO A 269 12.38 23.70 -11.99
C PRO A 269 11.41 22.53 -12.22
N LYS A 270 10.16 22.85 -12.60
CA LYS A 270 9.11 21.87 -12.92
C LYS A 270 9.57 20.88 -13.98
N ARG A 271 9.28 19.59 -13.77
CA ARG A 271 9.81 18.53 -14.64
C ARG A 271 9.06 17.22 -14.54
N THR A 272 9.17 16.45 -15.61
CA THR A 272 8.72 15.06 -15.73
C THR A 272 9.91 14.15 -16.09
N SER A 273 9.76 12.85 -15.86
CA SER A 273 10.72 11.82 -16.32
C SER A 273 12.17 12.05 -15.84
N HIS A 274 12.33 12.73 -14.71
CA HIS A 274 13.57 12.82 -13.96
C HIS A 274 13.74 11.55 -13.12
N ALA A 275 14.95 11.32 -12.60
CA ALA A 275 15.21 10.20 -11.71
C ALA A 275 15.55 10.72 -10.31
N MET A 276 15.16 9.97 -9.28
CA MET A 276 15.52 10.22 -7.89
C MET A 276 16.05 8.93 -7.24
N ALA A 277 17.05 9.06 -6.38
CA ALA A 277 17.60 7.99 -5.58
C ALA A 277 18.02 8.54 -4.21
N TYR A 278 17.84 7.75 -3.16
CA TYR A 278 18.25 8.14 -1.82
C TYR A 278 19.68 7.68 -1.56
N ASP A 279 20.56 8.64 -1.31
CA ASP A 279 21.92 8.40 -0.83
C ASP A 279 21.88 8.22 0.69
N SER A 280 21.83 6.96 1.11
CA SER A 280 21.70 6.61 2.53
C SER A 280 22.97 6.88 3.34
N ASN A 281 24.12 7.06 2.68
CA ASN A 281 25.37 7.40 3.34
C ASN A 281 25.42 8.89 3.73
N ARG A 282 24.86 9.77 2.89
CA ARG A 282 24.82 11.22 3.13
C ARG A 282 23.48 11.72 3.66
N GLY A 283 22.44 10.89 3.64
CA GLY A 283 21.11 11.24 4.11
C GLY A 283 20.38 12.23 3.20
N VAL A 284 20.61 12.16 1.89
CA VAL A 284 20.03 13.09 0.91
C VAL A 284 19.34 12.35 -0.24
N VAL A 285 18.26 12.93 -0.78
CA VAL A 285 17.70 12.47 -2.05
C VAL A 285 18.40 13.20 -3.19
N VAL A 286 19.01 12.45 -4.10
CA VAL A 286 19.64 12.98 -5.31
C VAL A 286 18.61 12.97 -6.43
N LEU A 287 18.44 14.10 -7.11
CA LEU A 287 17.61 14.25 -8.30
C LEU A 287 18.51 14.55 -9.51
N PHE A 288 18.24 13.91 -10.65
CA PHE A 288 18.94 14.21 -11.90
C PHE A 288 18.00 14.27 -13.10
N GLY A 289 18.24 15.28 -13.96
CA GLY A 289 17.70 15.39 -15.31
C GLY A 289 16.17 15.58 -15.39
N GLY A 290 15.56 15.00 -16.41
CA GLY A 290 14.16 15.19 -16.76
C GLY A 290 13.90 16.51 -17.48
N GLY A 291 12.65 16.96 -17.49
CA GLY A 291 12.33 18.29 -18.00
C GLY A 291 10.87 18.56 -18.27
N ASP A 292 10.64 19.75 -18.81
CA ASP A 292 9.38 20.20 -19.39
C ASP A 292 9.57 20.44 -20.90
N THR A 293 9.28 21.64 -21.41
CA THR A 293 9.71 22.05 -22.75
C THR A 293 11.24 22.13 -22.84
N THR A 294 11.90 22.46 -21.73
CA THR A 294 13.35 22.46 -21.53
C THR A 294 13.79 21.13 -20.91
N ARG A 295 14.87 20.55 -21.44
CA ARG A 295 15.47 19.34 -20.87
C ARG A 295 16.64 19.73 -19.99
N TYR A 296 16.76 19.06 -18.85
CA TYR A 296 17.79 19.35 -17.88
C TYR A 296 18.82 18.21 -17.78
N GLY A 297 20.03 18.58 -17.41
CA GLY A 297 21.14 17.70 -17.00
C GLY A 297 21.72 18.21 -15.69
N ASP A 298 20.85 18.77 -14.84
CA ASP A 298 21.19 19.31 -13.55
C ASP A 298 21.07 18.24 -12.45
N THR A 299 21.84 18.44 -11.39
CA THR A 299 21.79 17.64 -10.16
C THR A 299 21.39 18.52 -9.01
N TRP A 300 20.40 18.03 -8.26
CA TRP A 300 19.91 18.65 -7.03
C TRP A 300 19.91 17.64 -5.91
N GLU A 301 20.09 18.10 -4.67
CA GLU A 301 20.04 17.26 -3.48
C GLU A 301 19.03 17.82 -2.48
N TRP A 302 18.23 16.94 -1.88
CA TRP A 302 17.25 17.25 -0.84
C TRP A 302 17.69 16.63 0.49
N ASP A 303 17.88 17.46 1.51
CA ASP A 303 18.32 17.05 2.85
C ASP A 303 17.17 16.79 3.85
N GLY A 304 15.93 16.87 3.37
CA GLY A 304 14.74 16.80 4.20
C GLY A 304 14.11 18.15 4.58
N ASN A 305 14.80 19.25 4.28
CA ASN A 305 14.33 20.61 4.54
C ASN A 305 14.50 21.54 3.34
N THR A 306 15.62 21.43 2.61
CA THR A 306 15.98 22.32 1.51
C THR A 306 16.50 21.55 0.30
N TRP A 307 16.24 22.11 -0.88
CA TRP A 307 16.86 21.67 -2.12
C TRP A 307 18.11 22.48 -2.39
N GLU A 308 19.23 21.81 -2.65
CA GLU A 308 20.49 22.42 -3.03
C GLU A 308 20.84 22.06 -4.48
N PHE A 309 21.09 23.08 -5.31
CA PHE A 309 21.64 22.87 -6.64
C PHE A 309 23.11 22.49 -6.52
N ARG A 310 23.52 21.39 -7.17
CA ARG A 310 24.90 20.89 -7.09
C ARG A 310 25.69 21.24 -8.35
N THR A 311 25.23 20.80 -9.52
CA THR A 311 25.99 20.99 -10.76
C THR A 311 25.14 20.74 -12.00
N THR A 312 25.62 21.24 -13.14
CA THR A 312 25.20 20.85 -14.51
C THR A 312 26.31 20.12 -15.27
N SER A 313 27.48 19.93 -14.64
CA SER A 313 28.62 19.21 -15.22
C SER A 313 28.49 17.72 -14.94
N GLY A 314 28.68 16.89 -15.96
CA GLY A 314 28.52 15.44 -15.84
C GLY A 314 27.69 14.85 -16.99
N PRO A 315 26.75 13.94 -16.71
CA PRO A 315 25.87 13.43 -17.76
C PRO A 315 25.11 14.58 -18.41
N GLY A 316 25.17 14.65 -19.75
CA GLY A 316 24.42 15.66 -20.50
C GLY A 316 22.91 15.55 -20.30
N VAL A 317 22.20 16.61 -20.71
CA VAL A 317 20.73 16.74 -20.69
C VAL A 317 19.99 15.48 -21.15
N ARG A 318 19.10 14.94 -20.31
CA ARG A 318 18.38 13.68 -20.60
C ARG A 318 17.15 13.47 -19.72
N TYR A 319 16.27 12.58 -20.15
CA TYR A 319 15.13 12.09 -19.37
C TYR A 319 14.94 10.57 -19.52
N GLY A 320 14.20 9.99 -18.57
CA GLY A 320 13.88 8.56 -18.55
C GLY A 320 15.07 7.64 -18.26
N GLN A 321 16.18 8.17 -17.76
CA GLN A 321 17.31 7.37 -17.29
C GLN A 321 16.92 6.51 -16.08
N GLY A 322 17.60 5.38 -15.91
CA GLY A 322 17.57 4.64 -14.65
C GLY A 322 18.53 5.27 -13.64
N MET A 323 18.16 5.24 -12.36
CA MET A 323 19.03 5.70 -11.28
C MET A 323 18.83 4.86 -10.03
N ALA A 324 19.91 4.51 -9.35
CA ALA A 324 19.89 3.84 -8.05
C ALA A 324 21.14 4.21 -7.25
N PHE A 325 21.05 4.15 -5.93
CA PHE A 325 22.19 4.33 -5.04
C PHE A 325 22.87 2.98 -4.76
N ASP A 326 24.17 2.89 -5.00
CA ASP A 326 25.00 1.73 -4.67
C ASP A 326 25.45 1.85 -3.20
N GLU A 327 24.76 1.15 -2.28
CA GLU A 327 25.08 1.22 -0.84
C GLU A 327 26.48 0.67 -0.52
N MET A 328 27.03 -0.21 -1.36
CA MET A 328 28.36 -0.77 -1.13
C MET A 328 29.47 0.23 -1.48
N ARG A 329 29.23 1.08 -2.48
CA ARG A 329 30.23 2.02 -3.02
C ARG A 329 29.98 3.47 -2.64
N ASN A 330 28.83 3.76 -2.03
CA ASN A 330 28.39 5.10 -1.67
C ASN A 330 28.33 6.04 -2.88
N GLU A 331 27.80 5.54 -4.01
CA GLU A 331 27.68 6.31 -5.25
C GLU A 331 26.27 6.18 -5.84
N THR A 332 25.70 7.30 -6.30
CA THR A 332 24.48 7.26 -7.13
C THR A 332 24.87 6.94 -8.57
N VAL A 333 24.30 5.87 -9.13
CA VAL A 333 24.59 5.40 -10.48
C VAL A 333 23.45 5.73 -11.42
N VAL A 334 23.76 6.36 -12.55
CA VAL A 334 22.82 6.66 -13.64
C VAL A 334 23.17 5.84 -14.87
N PHE A 335 22.15 5.28 -15.52
CA PHE A 335 22.30 4.61 -16.81
C PHE A 335 21.30 5.11 -17.85
N GLY A 336 21.81 5.37 -19.06
CA GLY A 336 21.01 5.61 -20.24
C GLY A 336 20.20 6.91 -20.20
N GLY A 337 18.94 6.83 -20.64
CA GLY A 337 18.08 7.99 -20.88
C GLY A 337 18.09 8.46 -22.34
N HIS A 338 17.42 9.58 -22.59
CA HIS A 338 17.15 10.07 -23.95
C HIS A 338 17.14 11.60 -24.02
N TYR A 339 17.53 12.15 -25.17
CA TYR A 339 17.49 13.60 -25.43
C TYR A 339 16.71 13.96 -26.71
N ARG A 340 16.79 13.16 -27.79
CA ARG A 340 16.09 13.34 -29.09
C ARG A 340 15.76 11.99 -29.74
N LEU A 341 14.75 11.95 -30.63
CA LEU A 341 14.08 10.74 -31.18
C LEU A 341 14.97 9.51 -31.54
N THR A 342 16.26 9.71 -31.85
CA THR A 342 17.18 8.63 -32.25
C THR A 342 18.33 8.39 -31.26
N GLU A 343 18.54 9.26 -30.27
CA GLU A 343 19.69 9.22 -29.37
C GLU A 343 19.27 8.73 -27.98
N ARG A 344 19.45 7.41 -27.79
CA ARG A 344 19.33 6.75 -26.49
C ARG A 344 20.73 6.51 -25.95
N PHE A 345 20.99 7.06 -24.78
CA PHE A 345 22.30 6.91 -24.16
C PHE A 345 22.50 5.49 -23.64
N ARG A 346 23.75 5.05 -23.63
CA ARG A 346 24.23 3.76 -23.12
C ARG A 346 25.43 3.92 -22.18
N ASP A 347 25.63 5.15 -21.71
CA ASP A 347 26.68 5.53 -20.78
C ASP A 347 26.23 5.24 -19.35
N THR A 348 27.22 5.06 -18.47
CA THR A 348 27.05 4.90 -17.03
C THR A 348 27.84 5.98 -16.32
N TRP A 349 27.18 6.72 -15.44
CA TRP A 349 27.78 7.78 -14.64
C TRP A 349 27.61 7.49 -13.16
N ARG A 350 28.55 7.95 -12.35
CA ARG A 350 28.58 7.78 -10.89
C ARG A 350 28.71 9.13 -10.22
N TRP A 351 27.90 9.36 -9.19
CA TRP A 351 27.91 10.58 -8.38
C TRP A 351 28.34 10.23 -6.96
N ASP A 352 29.40 10.87 -6.49
CA ASP A 352 30.00 10.66 -5.16
C ASP A 352 29.54 11.69 -4.11
N GLY A 353 28.60 12.56 -4.47
CA GLY A 353 28.15 13.70 -3.65
C GLY A 353 28.81 15.03 -3.97
N THR A 354 29.84 15.02 -4.82
CA THR A 354 30.59 16.22 -5.21
C THR A 354 30.69 16.37 -6.73
N ALA A 355 30.96 15.29 -7.46
CA ALA A 355 31.14 15.31 -8.90
C ALA A 355 30.61 14.05 -9.58
N TRP A 356 30.22 14.21 -10.84
CA TRP A 356 29.91 13.08 -11.72
C TRP A 356 31.17 12.57 -12.38
N THR A 357 31.39 11.26 -12.31
CA THR A 357 32.45 10.55 -13.04
C THR A 357 31.84 9.61 -14.07
N LEU A 358 32.30 9.69 -15.32
CA LEU A 358 31.91 8.75 -16.37
C LEU A 358 32.56 7.39 -16.07
N ALA A 359 31.75 6.40 -15.69
CA ALA A 359 32.22 5.04 -15.45
C ALA A 359 32.41 4.26 -16.75
N SER A 360 31.50 4.48 -17.71
CA SER A 360 31.61 3.90 -19.04
C SER A 360 30.88 4.74 -20.08
N ALA A 361 31.54 5.02 -21.20
CA ALA A 361 30.94 5.66 -22.39
C ALA A 361 30.07 4.70 -23.22
N GLY A 362 30.13 3.40 -22.94
CA GLY A 362 29.43 2.36 -23.69
C GLY A 362 29.32 1.06 -22.90
N SER A 363 28.08 0.66 -22.61
CA SER A 363 27.75 -0.56 -21.87
C SER A 363 27.42 -1.74 -22.78
N ALA A 364 27.55 -2.96 -22.24
CA ALA A 364 26.96 -4.18 -22.82
C ALA A 364 25.42 -4.06 -22.95
N ALA A 365 24.79 -3.25 -22.11
CA ALA A 365 23.41 -2.87 -22.26
C ALA A 365 23.24 -1.82 -23.37
N ALA A 366 22.42 -2.15 -24.38
CA ALA A 366 22.02 -1.20 -25.42
C ALA A 366 21.36 0.05 -24.81
N GLY A 367 21.46 1.18 -25.52
CA GLY A 367 20.92 2.46 -25.06
C GLY A 367 19.40 2.41 -24.90
N ARG A 368 18.92 2.85 -23.75
CA ARG A 368 17.51 2.68 -23.34
C ARG A 368 17.05 3.79 -22.40
N LEU A 369 15.74 3.99 -22.33
CA LEU A 369 15.06 4.81 -21.33
C LEU A 369 13.94 4.01 -20.65
N TYR A 370 13.40 4.54 -19.55
CA TYR A 370 12.36 3.94 -18.72
C TYR A 370 12.68 2.53 -18.24
N THR A 371 13.96 2.31 -17.94
CA THR A 371 14.44 1.15 -17.21
C THR A 371 14.33 1.41 -15.72
N ALA A 372 14.14 0.36 -14.93
CA ALA A 372 14.21 0.45 -13.48
C ALA A 372 15.54 -0.13 -12.99
N MET A 373 16.09 0.49 -11.94
CA MET A 373 17.34 0.09 -11.29
C MET A 373 17.08 -0.03 -9.79
N ALA A 374 17.65 -1.05 -9.15
CA ALA A 374 17.62 -1.22 -7.70
C ALA A 374 18.93 -1.87 -7.22
N PHE A 375 19.45 -1.42 -6.09
CA PHE A 375 20.61 -2.05 -5.45
C PHE A 375 20.18 -3.33 -4.72
N ASP A 376 20.74 -4.46 -5.14
CA ASP A 376 20.57 -5.75 -4.50
C ASP A 376 21.67 -5.93 -3.44
N GLY A 377 21.31 -5.72 -2.18
CA GLY A 377 22.23 -5.83 -1.05
C GLY A 377 22.74 -7.25 -0.80
N SER A 378 22.19 -8.27 -1.48
CA SER A 378 22.63 -9.66 -1.36
C SER A 378 23.83 -9.97 -2.26
N SER A 379 23.86 -9.36 -3.43
CA SER A 379 24.94 -9.48 -4.42
C SER A 379 25.90 -8.29 -4.39
N ASN A 380 25.53 -7.18 -3.72
CA ASN A 380 26.24 -5.90 -3.76
C ASN A 380 26.36 -5.32 -5.17
N GLU A 381 25.32 -5.53 -5.97
CA GLU A 381 25.22 -5.10 -7.36
C GLU A 381 23.95 -4.27 -7.58
N ILE A 382 23.97 -3.36 -8.54
CA ILE A 382 22.72 -2.74 -9.04
C ILE A 382 22.13 -3.61 -10.13
N ILE A 383 20.87 -4.00 -9.97
CA ILE A 383 20.11 -4.74 -10.97
C ILE A 383 19.30 -3.75 -11.81
N MET A 384 19.45 -3.83 -13.12
CA MET A 384 18.69 -3.10 -14.11
C MET A 384 17.84 -4.06 -14.94
N HIS A 385 16.57 -3.74 -15.17
CA HIS A 385 15.71 -4.53 -16.07
C HIS A 385 14.97 -3.67 -17.11
N GLY A 386 14.75 -4.29 -18.27
CA GLY A 386 13.86 -3.80 -19.31
C GLY A 386 14.29 -2.47 -19.91
N GLY A 387 13.32 -1.56 -20.07
CA GLY A 387 13.48 -0.28 -20.74
C GLY A 387 13.08 -0.32 -22.23
N TYR A 388 13.02 0.84 -22.84
CA TYR A 388 12.63 1.03 -24.24
C TYR A 388 13.82 1.44 -25.11
N GLY A 389 14.02 0.74 -26.21
CA GLY A 389 15.01 0.98 -27.24
C GLY A 389 14.35 1.06 -28.61
N THR A 390 14.77 0.21 -29.54
CA THR A 390 14.01 -0.11 -30.76
C THR A 390 12.70 -0.86 -30.47
N GLY A 391 12.54 -1.34 -29.24
CA GLY A 391 11.34 -1.94 -28.66
C GLY A 391 11.53 -2.08 -27.15
N TYR A 392 10.56 -2.66 -26.45
CA TYR A 392 10.73 -2.98 -25.03
C TYR A 392 11.70 -4.14 -24.87
N TYR A 393 12.69 -3.98 -24.00
CA TYR A 393 13.62 -5.03 -23.64
C TYR A 393 13.07 -5.89 -22.50
N ASN A 394 13.46 -7.17 -22.48
CA ASN A 394 13.29 -8.10 -21.35
C ASN A 394 14.63 -8.47 -20.71
N THR A 395 15.69 -7.72 -21.03
CA THR A 395 17.06 -8.01 -20.59
C THR A 395 17.26 -7.51 -19.16
N THR A 396 17.99 -8.31 -18.37
CA THR A 396 18.42 -7.96 -17.02
C THR A 396 19.94 -7.83 -17.00
N PHE A 397 20.46 -6.78 -16.37
CA PHE A 397 21.88 -6.58 -16.17
C PHE A 397 22.17 -6.32 -14.69
N ALA A 398 23.34 -6.77 -14.23
CA ALA A 398 23.89 -6.45 -12.92
C ALA A 398 25.13 -5.58 -13.07
N TRP A 399 25.25 -4.56 -12.23
CA TRP A 399 26.39 -3.65 -12.16
C TRP A 399 27.21 -3.93 -10.91
N ASP A 400 28.49 -4.24 -11.09
CA ASP A 400 29.42 -4.60 -10.02
C ASP A 400 30.32 -3.44 -9.58
N GLY A 401 29.98 -2.19 -9.93
CA GLY A 401 30.82 -1.01 -9.70
C GLY A 401 31.76 -0.66 -10.84
N ALA A 402 32.00 -1.56 -11.78
CA ALA A 402 32.91 -1.33 -12.89
C ALA A 402 32.28 -1.65 -14.25
N ALA A 403 31.47 -2.72 -14.34
CA ALA A 403 30.87 -3.17 -15.59
C ALA A 403 29.45 -3.71 -15.42
N TRP A 404 28.68 -3.62 -16.51
CA TRP A 404 27.40 -4.29 -16.62
C TRP A 404 27.59 -5.71 -17.17
N ARG A 405 27.10 -6.71 -16.43
CA ARG A 405 27.01 -8.09 -16.91
C ARG A 405 25.55 -8.47 -17.17
N SER A 406 25.29 -9.20 -18.24
CA SER A 406 23.97 -9.78 -18.48
C SER A 406 23.68 -10.83 -17.40
N VAL A 407 22.47 -10.83 -16.86
CA VAL A 407 21.98 -11.84 -15.92
C VAL A 407 20.85 -12.59 -16.60
N ALA A 408 20.94 -13.93 -16.64
CA ALA A 408 20.01 -14.78 -17.37
C ALA A 408 19.15 -15.72 -16.48
N PRO A 409 18.48 -15.26 -15.40
CA PRO A 409 17.35 -15.99 -14.87
C PRO A 409 16.18 -15.87 -15.86
N SER A 410 15.22 -16.80 -15.88
CA SER A 410 13.95 -16.68 -16.65
C SER A 410 13.34 -15.29 -16.46
N PRO A 411 13.60 -14.31 -17.36
CA PRO A 411 13.47 -12.92 -16.97
C PRO A 411 12.00 -12.50 -17.12
N PRO A 412 11.54 -11.49 -16.36
CA PRO A 412 10.24 -10.89 -16.61
C PRO A 412 10.08 -10.51 -18.09
N GLY A 413 8.86 -10.61 -18.62
CA GLY A 413 8.56 -10.23 -20.00
C GLY A 413 8.94 -8.78 -20.31
N SER A 414 9.16 -8.48 -21.59
CA SER A 414 9.63 -7.17 -22.07
C SER A 414 8.77 -6.02 -21.56
N ARG A 415 9.41 -5.00 -20.96
CA ARG A 415 8.69 -3.88 -20.35
C ARG A 415 9.51 -2.61 -20.18
N GLY A 416 8.82 -1.48 -20.07
CA GLY A 416 9.36 -0.18 -19.64
C GLY A 416 8.36 0.53 -18.73
N TYR A 417 8.74 1.66 -18.13
CA TYR A 417 7.89 2.43 -17.19
C TYR A 417 7.47 1.64 -15.93
N HIS A 418 8.26 0.63 -15.57
CA HIS A 418 8.07 -0.14 -14.34
C HIS A 418 8.95 0.43 -13.22
N SER A 419 8.73 -0.06 -12.01
CA SER A 419 9.58 0.26 -10.85
C SER A 419 10.21 -1.01 -10.29
N MET A 420 11.38 -0.85 -9.68
CA MET A 420 12.09 -1.92 -8.99
C MET A 420 12.53 -1.45 -7.61
N VAL A 421 12.51 -2.37 -6.65
CA VAL A 421 13.01 -2.15 -5.29
C VAL A 421 13.62 -3.45 -4.78
N PHE A 422 14.61 -3.35 -3.91
CA PHE A 422 15.14 -4.51 -3.19
C PHE A 422 14.37 -4.71 -1.88
N ASP A 423 13.72 -5.86 -1.73
CA ASP A 423 13.12 -6.30 -0.48
C ASP A 423 14.19 -6.97 0.38
N ARG A 424 14.73 -6.22 1.34
CA ARG A 424 15.78 -6.69 2.26
C ARG A 424 15.31 -7.83 3.17
N ALA A 425 14.03 -7.88 3.52
CA ALA A 425 13.49 -8.92 4.39
C ALA A 425 13.39 -10.28 3.69
N ARG A 426 13.13 -10.25 2.38
CA ARG A 426 13.02 -11.47 1.55
C ARG A 426 14.25 -11.74 0.70
N ASN A 427 15.21 -10.80 0.67
CA ASN A 427 16.44 -10.87 -0.10
C ASN A 427 16.18 -11.07 -1.61
N VAL A 428 15.25 -10.29 -2.16
CA VAL A 428 14.85 -10.34 -3.58
C VAL A 428 14.64 -8.95 -4.15
N VAL A 429 14.91 -8.78 -5.44
CA VAL A 429 14.48 -7.59 -6.18
C VAL A 429 13.04 -7.80 -6.66
N VAL A 430 12.16 -6.90 -6.27
CA VAL A 430 10.76 -6.87 -6.68
C VAL A 430 10.61 -5.90 -7.85
N LEU A 431 9.97 -6.36 -8.91
CA LEU A 431 9.60 -5.56 -10.07
C LEU A 431 8.08 -5.47 -10.13
N PHE A 432 7.53 -4.28 -10.39
CA PHE A 432 6.10 -4.09 -10.52
C PHE A 432 5.72 -3.16 -11.67
N GLY A 433 4.58 -3.46 -12.31
CA GLY A 433 3.98 -2.63 -13.35
C GLY A 433 4.73 -2.60 -14.69
N GLY A 434 4.59 -1.47 -15.37
CA GLY A 434 5.15 -1.20 -16.70
C GLY A 434 4.26 -1.63 -17.88
N THR A 435 4.63 -1.16 -19.07
CA THR A 435 3.96 -1.47 -20.34
C THR A 435 4.75 -2.53 -21.12
N THR A 436 4.04 -3.48 -21.73
CA THR A 436 4.62 -4.68 -22.39
C THR A 436 4.36 -4.77 -23.91
N GLY A 437 3.95 -3.69 -24.59
CA GLY A 437 3.61 -3.71 -26.04
C GLY A 437 3.33 -2.32 -26.64
N SER A 438 3.11 -2.24 -27.96
CA SER A 438 2.96 -1.02 -28.78
C SER A 438 1.67 -0.23 -28.53
N ALA A 439 1.39 0.15 -27.28
CA ALA A 439 0.42 1.19 -27.01
C ALA A 439 1.11 2.53 -27.26
N SER A 440 0.70 3.21 -28.33
CA SER A 440 0.84 4.66 -28.46
C SER A 440 0.27 5.29 -27.18
N LEU A 441 1.09 6.13 -26.53
CA LEU A 441 0.62 7.06 -25.49
C LEU A 441 -0.33 8.09 -26.09
#